data_AF-A0A2J4RHB1-F1
#
_entry.id   AF-A0A2J4RHB1-F1
#
_cell.length_a   1.000
_cell.length_b   1.000
_cell.length_c   1.000
_cell.angle_alpha   90.00
_cell.angle_beta   90.00
_cell.angle_gamma   90.00
#
_symmetry.space_group_name_H-M   'P 1'
#
loop_
_entity.id
_entity.type
_entity.pdbx_description
1 polymer ?
#
loop_
_entity_poly.entity_id
_entity_poly.type
_entity_poly.pdbx_seq_one_letter_code
_entity_poly.pdbx_strand_id
1 'polypeptide(L)'
;VTDVQILHDKGKLIPADWQSRLPNNSSPFYSTMGFLVRKGNPKNIHDWNDLVRSDVKLIFPNPKTSGNARYTYLAAWGAADKADGGDKAKTEQFMTQFLKNVEVFDTGGRGATTTFAERGLGDVLISFESEVNNIRKQYEAQGFEVVIPKTNILAEFPVAWVDKNVQANGTEKAAKAYLNYLYSPQAQTIITDYYYRVNNPDVMNKLKDKFPQTELFRVEDKFGSWPDVMKTHFASGGELDKLLAAGRK
;
A
#
# COMPACT_ATOMS: atom_id res chain seq x y z
N VAL A 1 -0.75 -5.61 9.21
CA VAL A 1 -0.48 -6.08 10.59
C VAL A 1 -1.65 -5.80 11.53
N THR A 2 -2.15 -4.56 11.61
CA THR A 2 -3.24 -4.15 12.53
C THR A 2 -4.49 -5.01 12.46
N ASP A 3 -4.89 -5.40 11.25
CA ASP A 3 -6.19 -6.07 11.04
C ASP A 3 -6.16 -7.53 11.48
N VAL A 4 -5.00 -8.18 11.46
CA VAL A 4 -4.82 -9.51 12.06
C VAL A 4 -4.58 -9.36 13.56
N GLN A 5 -3.79 -8.37 13.98
CA GLN A 5 -3.47 -8.11 15.37
C GLN A 5 -4.72 -7.89 16.24
N ILE A 6 -5.77 -7.26 15.72
CA ILE A 6 -7.03 -7.06 16.45
C ILE A 6 -7.69 -8.36 16.90
N LEU A 7 -7.48 -9.47 16.18
CA LEU A 7 -7.98 -10.80 16.54
C LEU A 7 -7.34 -11.31 17.83
N HIS A 8 -6.07 -10.95 18.06
CA HIS A 8 -5.41 -11.17 19.33
C HIS A 8 -5.90 -10.17 20.38
N ASP A 9 -5.80 -8.87 20.10
CA ASP A 9 -5.99 -7.82 21.11
C ASP A 9 -7.39 -7.82 21.70
N LYS A 10 -8.42 -7.98 20.86
CA LYS A 10 -9.83 -7.92 21.28
C LYS A 10 -10.47 -9.28 21.52
N GLY A 11 -10.07 -10.30 20.76
CA GLY A 11 -10.75 -11.60 20.79
C GLY A 11 -9.93 -12.74 21.42
N LYS A 12 -8.62 -12.54 21.62
CA LYS A 12 -7.67 -13.60 22.01
C LYS A 12 -7.89 -14.86 21.16
N LEU A 13 -8.11 -14.68 19.86
CA LEU A 13 -8.44 -15.76 18.90
C LEU A 13 -7.19 -16.39 18.28
N ILE A 14 -6.08 -15.65 18.31
CA ILE A 14 -4.73 -16.03 17.88
C ILE A 14 -3.73 -15.59 18.98
N PRO A 15 -2.53 -16.18 19.09
CA PRO A 15 -1.53 -15.79 20.09
C PRO A 15 -0.89 -14.45 19.74
N ALA A 16 -0.20 -13.85 20.70
CA ALA A 16 0.41 -12.53 20.53
C ALA A 16 1.54 -12.54 19.47
N ASP A 17 2.24 -13.66 19.36
CA ASP A 17 3.38 -13.88 18.46
C ASP A 17 2.98 -14.48 17.09
N TRP A 18 1.69 -14.39 16.71
CA TRP A 18 1.15 -15.00 15.49
C TRP A 18 1.95 -14.67 14.23
N GLN A 19 2.55 -13.48 14.15
CA GLN A 19 3.30 -12.99 12.99
C GLN A 19 4.59 -13.81 12.75
N SER A 20 5.07 -14.53 13.77
CA SER A 20 6.23 -15.42 13.68
C SER A 20 5.90 -16.83 13.18
N ARG A 21 4.61 -17.18 13.03
CA ARG A 21 4.17 -18.55 12.68
C ARG A 21 4.58 -18.98 11.29
N LEU A 22 4.75 -18.03 10.38
CA LEU A 22 5.10 -18.24 8.99
C LEU A 22 6.24 -17.28 8.60
N PRO A 23 7.05 -17.62 7.57
CA PRO A 23 8.15 -16.78 7.12
C PRO A 23 7.72 -15.35 6.75
N ASN A 24 8.69 -14.44 6.68
CA ASN A 24 8.51 -13.06 6.19
C ASN A 24 7.37 -12.31 6.90
N ASN A 25 7.39 -12.31 8.24
CA ASN A 25 6.33 -11.70 9.05
C ASN A 25 4.93 -12.24 8.72
N SER A 26 4.86 -13.56 8.50
CA SER A 26 3.68 -14.27 8.01
C SER A 26 3.09 -13.69 6.71
N SER A 27 3.91 -13.11 5.85
CA SER A 27 3.49 -12.51 4.58
C SER A 27 4.06 -13.29 3.39
N PRO A 28 3.26 -14.14 2.71
CA PRO A 28 3.74 -14.91 1.57
C PRO A 28 4.05 -14.03 0.35
N PHE A 29 3.52 -12.82 0.31
CA PHE A 29 3.72 -11.84 -0.74
C PHE A 29 3.59 -10.43 -0.18
N TYR A 30 4.05 -9.48 -0.98
CA TYR A 30 4.02 -8.06 -0.64
C TYR A 30 3.70 -7.24 -1.89
N SER A 31 3.49 -5.96 -1.68
CA SER A 31 3.40 -4.96 -2.74
C SER A 31 4.17 -3.72 -2.32
N THR A 32 4.17 -2.73 -3.19
CA THR A 32 4.52 -1.34 -2.88
C THR A 32 3.44 -0.42 -3.45
N MET A 33 3.63 0.89 -3.42
CA MET A 33 2.71 1.83 -4.08
C MET A 33 3.03 1.97 -5.57
N GLY A 34 2.01 2.02 -6.39
CA GLY A 34 2.12 2.31 -7.82
C GLY A 34 1.19 3.45 -8.22
N PHE A 35 1.57 4.14 -9.28
CA PHE A 35 0.78 5.20 -9.90
C PHE A 35 0.18 4.67 -11.18
N LEU A 36 -1.14 4.80 -11.33
CA LEU A 36 -1.82 4.59 -12.59
C LEU A 36 -2.09 5.95 -13.21
N VAL A 37 -1.42 6.24 -14.33
CA VAL A 37 -1.52 7.53 -15.04
C VAL A 37 -2.28 7.36 -16.35
N ARG A 38 -2.83 8.47 -16.87
CA ARG A 38 -3.55 8.47 -18.15
C ARG A 38 -2.62 8.14 -19.32
N LYS A 39 -3.20 7.66 -20.42
CA LYS A 39 -2.49 7.31 -21.67
C LYS A 39 -1.56 8.46 -22.12
N GLY A 40 -0.32 8.12 -22.42
CA GLY A 40 0.74 9.03 -22.82
C GLY A 40 1.36 9.82 -21.66
N ASN A 41 0.94 9.57 -20.41
CA ASN A 41 1.38 10.27 -19.21
C ASN A 41 1.46 11.79 -19.41
N PRO A 42 0.33 12.48 -19.68
CA PRO A 42 0.33 13.89 -20.11
C PRO A 42 0.89 14.85 -19.06
N LYS A 43 0.89 14.45 -17.79
CA LYS A 43 1.50 15.19 -16.69
C LYS A 43 2.97 14.87 -16.47
N ASN A 44 3.55 13.93 -17.21
CA ASN A 44 4.95 13.52 -17.10
C ASN A 44 5.32 13.15 -15.64
N ILE A 45 4.47 12.31 -15.02
CA ILE A 45 4.64 11.86 -13.63
C ILE A 45 5.59 10.66 -13.61
N HIS A 46 6.66 10.75 -12.83
CA HIS A 46 7.69 9.71 -12.71
C HIS A 46 7.99 9.33 -11.25
N ASP A 47 7.79 10.24 -10.31
CA ASP A 47 8.07 10.00 -8.89
C ASP A 47 7.16 10.85 -7.97
N TRP A 48 7.29 10.69 -6.65
CA TRP A 48 6.50 11.39 -5.64
C TRP A 48 6.57 12.92 -5.77
N ASN A 49 7.72 13.47 -6.17
CA ASN A 49 7.91 14.92 -6.34
C ASN A 49 7.03 15.52 -7.44
N ASP A 50 6.62 14.73 -8.44
CA ASP A 50 5.71 15.22 -9.48
C ASP A 50 4.29 15.41 -8.95
N LEU A 51 3.93 14.71 -7.87
CA LEU A 51 2.58 14.68 -7.32
C LEU A 51 2.21 15.93 -6.52
N VAL A 52 3.19 16.77 -6.16
CA VAL A 52 2.97 18.05 -5.46
C VAL A 52 2.93 19.25 -6.40
N ARG A 53 3.06 19.04 -7.71
CA ARG A 53 2.87 20.10 -8.70
C ARG A 53 1.44 20.63 -8.68
N SER A 54 1.25 21.93 -8.84
CA SER A 54 -0.07 22.58 -8.77
C SER A 54 -1.04 22.14 -9.87
N ASP A 55 -0.52 21.61 -10.98
CA ASP A 55 -1.31 21.17 -12.12
C ASP A 55 -1.68 19.68 -12.07
N VAL A 56 -1.24 18.94 -11.04
CA VAL A 56 -1.44 17.49 -10.90
C VAL A 56 -2.53 17.20 -9.89
N LYS A 57 -3.50 16.39 -10.29
CA LYS A 57 -4.66 16.00 -9.48
C LYS A 57 -4.60 14.53 -9.09
N LEU A 58 -4.70 14.24 -7.80
CA LEU A 58 -4.49 12.92 -7.22
C LEU A 58 -5.82 12.26 -6.87
N ILE A 59 -5.88 10.95 -7.09
CA ILE A 59 -6.93 10.07 -6.59
C ILE A 59 -6.29 8.99 -5.71
N PHE A 60 -6.68 8.95 -4.44
CA PHE A 60 -6.47 7.80 -3.55
C PHE A 60 -7.50 7.88 -2.41
N PRO A 61 -7.83 6.77 -1.73
CA PRO A 61 -8.90 6.78 -0.75
C PRO A 61 -8.54 7.53 0.55
N ASN A 62 -9.46 7.62 1.49
CA ASN A 62 -9.26 8.29 2.77
C ASN A 62 -8.36 7.46 3.73
N PRO A 63 -7.23 8.00 4.25
CA PRO A 63 -6.36 7.27 5.19
C PRO A 63 -7.02 6.93 6.53
N LYS A 64 -8.10 7.61 6.91
CA LYS A 64 -8.86 7.26 8.12
C LYS A 64 -9.57 5.90 7.97
N THR A 65 -10.02 5.56 6.77
CA THR A 65 -10.86 4.36 6.52
C THR A 65 -10.15 3.27 5.72
N SER A 66 -9.12 3.59 4.95
CA SER A 66 -8.50 2.64 4.01
C SER A 66 -7.03 2.34 4.32
N GLY A 67 -6.68 1.05 4.40
CA GLY A 67 -5.29 0.61 4.50
C GLY A 67 -4.43 1.03 3.31
N ASN A 68 -4.97 0.98 2.07
CA ASN A 68 -4.30 1.48 0.87
C ASN A 68 -3.89 2.96 1.04
N ALA A 69 -4.79 3.79 1.56
CA ALA A 69 -4.53 5.21 1.75
C ALA A 69 -3.51 5.48 2.86
N ARG A 70 -3.47 4.66 3.92
CA ARG A 70 -2.41 4.76 4.95
C ARG A 70 -1.04 4.45 4.36
N TYR A 71 -0.94 3.39 3.56
CA TYR A 71 0.30 3.08 2.85
C TYR A 71 0.66 4.17 1.83
N THR A 72 -0.31 4.71 1.08
CA THR A 72 -0.10 5.85 0.17
C THR A 72 0.53 7.04 0.91
N TYR A 73 -0.09 7.44 2.03
CA TYR A 73 0.36 8.54 2.87
C TYR A 73 1.78 8.31 3.41
N LEU A 74 2.05 7.13 3.96
CA LEU A 74 3.35 6.82 4.56
C LEU A 74 4.44 6.65 3.50
N ALA A 75 4.10 6.17 2.30
CA ALA A 75 5.01 6.09 1.17
C ALA A 75 5.44 7.48 0.71
N ALA A 76 4.48 8.38 0.51
CA ALA A 76 4.75 9.78 0.15
C ALA A 76 5.58 10.49 1.23
N TRP A 77 5.21 10.33 2.51
CA TRP A 77 5.97 10.90 3.62
C TRP A 77 7.40 10.38 3.66
N GLY A 78 7.60 9.05 3.65
CA GLY A 78 8.93 8.47 3.76
C GLY A 78 9.84 8.79 2.57
N ALA A 79 9.25 8.94 1.37
CA ALA A 79 9.99 9.41 0.20
C ALA A 79 10.40 10.88 0.33
N ALA A 80 9.49 11.76 0.77
CA ALA A 80 9.77 13.19 1.00
C ALA A 80 10.79 13.39 2.12
N ASP A 81 10.61 12.73 3.26
CA ASP A 81 11.53 12.76 4.41
C ASP A 81 12.95 12.37 4.00
N LYS A 82 13.09 11.33 3.18
CA LYS A 82 14.39 10.93 2.62
C LYS A 82 14.95 11.99 1.67
N ALA A 83 14.14 12.54 0.78
CA ALA A 83 14.58 13.54 -0.20
C ALA A 83 15.02 14.86 0.45
N ASP A 84 14.38 15.24 1.56
CA ASP A 84 14.66 16.47 2.30
C ASP A 84 15.74 16.32 3.38
N GLY A 85 16.34 15.12 3.51
CA GLY A 85 17.39 14.84 4.48
C GLY A 85 16.90 14.75 5.94
N GLY A 86 15.63 14.39 6.15
CA GLY A 86 15.01 14.29 7.48
C GLY A 86 14.50 15.62 8.04
N ASP A 87 14.37 16.66 7.20
CA ASP A 87 13.77 17.93 7.60
C ASP A 87 12.25 17.80 7.68
N LYS A 88 11.76 17.71 8.92
CA LYS A 88 10.33 17.55 9.21
C LYS A 88 9.49 18.67 8.64
N ALA A 89 9.97 19.92 8.66
CA ALA A 89 9.18 21.06 8.21
C ALA A 89 8.99 21.02 6.68
N LYS A 90 10.03 20.64 5.93
CA LYS A 90 9.93 20.45 4.47
C LYS A 90 9.02 19.27 4.13
N THR A 91 9.14 18.18 4.87
CA THR A 91 8.27 17.01 4.71
C THR A 91 6.80 17.35 4.94
N GLU A 92 6.49 18.13 5.99
CA GLU A 92 5.14 18.60 6.27
C GLU A 92 4.62 19.55 5.19
N GLN A 93 5.45 20.42 4.62
CA GLN A 93 5.09 21.27 3.48
C GLN A 93 4.77 20.44 2.23
N PHE A 94 5.63 19.47 1.91
CA PHE A 94 5.40 18.51 0.84
C PHE A 94 4.06 17.78 1.03
N MET A 95 3.84 17.20 2.21
CA MET A 95 2.64 16.42 2.50
C MET A 95 1.37 17.28 2.53
N THR A 96 1.47 18.54 2.96
CA THR A 96 0.37 19.50 2.87
C THR A 96 -0.02 19.73 1.41
N GLN A 97 0.95 19.98 0.53
CA GLN A 97 0.70 20.19 -0.89
C GLN A 97 0.19 18.91 -1.57
N PHE A 98 0.76 17.75 -1.23
CA PHE A 98 0.31 16.44 -1.72
C PHE A 98 -1.16 16.20 -1.39
N LEU A 99 -1.56 16.43 -0.13
CA LEU A 99 -2.96 16.26 0.28
C LEU A 99 -3.89 17.31 -0.33
N LYS A 100 -3.40 18.54 -0.59
CA LYS A 100 -4.15 19.59 -1.29
C LYS A 100 -4.45 19.23 -2.75
N ASN A 101 -3.60 18.42 -3.38
CA ASN A 101 -3.79 17.95 -4.74
C ASN A 101 -4.79 16.79 -4.86
N VAL A 102 -5.30 16.25 -3.75
CA VAL A 102 -6.32 15.19 -3.77
C VAL A 102 -7.68 15.76 -4.15
N GLU A 103 -8.26 15.25 -5.23
CA GLU A 103 -9.58 15.73 -5.71
C GLU A 103 -10.73 15.20 -4.85
N VAL A 104 -10.69 13.91 -4.52
CA VAL A 104 -11.76 13.24 -3.78
C VAL A 104 -11.17 12.19 -2.84
N PHE A 105 -11.55 12.24 -1.57
CA PHE A 105 -11.24 11.20 -0.57
C PHE A 105 -12.34 10.15 -0.54
N ASP A 106 -12.31 9.21 -1.48
CA ASP A 106 -13.20 8.05 -1.48
C ASP A 106 -13.00 7.17 -0.22
N THR A 107 -14.05 6.52 0.25
CA THR A 107 -13.97 5.69 1.48
C THR A 107 -12.97 4.54 1.37
N GLY A 108 -12.73 3.99 0.17
CA GLY A 108 -11.86 2.84 -0.04
C GLY A 108 -11.38 2.71 -1.48
N GLY A 109 -10.44 1.77 -1.71
CA GLY A 109 -9.74 1.61 -2.99
C GLY A 109 -10.66 1.44 -4.19
N ARG A 110 -11.73 0.64 -4.07
CA ARG A 110 -12.71 0.47 -5.15
C ARG A 110 -13.40 1.78 -5.56
N GLY A 111 -13.74 2.62 -4.59
CA GLY A 111 -14.32 3.94 -4.86
C GLY A 111 -13.35 4.81 -5.64
N ALA A 112 -12.09 4.87 -5.19
CA ALA A 112 -11.00 5.59 -5.87
C ALA A 112 -10.79 5.08 -7.31
N THR A 113 -10.87 3.77 -7.54
CA THR A 113 -10.81 3.18 -8.90
C THR A 113 -11.96 3.69 -9.77
N THR A 114 -13.20 3.62 -9.30
CA THR A 114 -14.36 4.10 -10.05
C THR A 114 -14.25 5.59 -10.34
N THR A 115 -13.82 6.40 -9.38
CA THR A 115 -13.57 7.84 -9.55
C THR A 115 -12.55 8.12 -10.66
N PHE A 116 -11.43 7.40 -10.69
CA PHE A 116 -10.39 7.63 -11.69
C PHE A 116 -10.72 7.04 -13.08
N ALA A 117 -11.09 5.76 -13.11
CA ALA A 117 -11.18 4.96 -14.33
C ALA A 117 -12.54 5.09 -15.03
N GLU A 118 -13.63 5.21 -14.27
CA GLU A 118 -14.99 5.26 -14.83
C GLU A 118 -15.50 6.70 -14.93
N ARG A 119 -15.25 7.54 -13.90
CA ARG A 119 -15.69 8.94 -13.90
C ARG A 119 -14.68 9.92 -14.50
N GLY A 120 -13.47 9.45 -14.79
CA GLY A 120 -12.46 10.26 -15.47
C GLY A 120 -11.88 11.42 -14.65
N LEU A 121 -11.96 11.36 -13.31
CA LEU A 121 -11.40 12.39 -12.43
C LEU A 121 -9.92 12.14 -12.11
N GLY A 122 -9.17 13.22 -11.88
CA GLY A 122 -7.74 13.20 -11.54
C GLY A 122 -6.81 12.86 -12.71
N ASP A 123 -5.52 13.08 -12.49
CA ASP A 123 -4.44 12.78 -13.44
C ASP A 123 -3.75 11.45 -13.12
N VAL A 124 -3.77 11.05 -11.85
CA VAL A 124 -3.11 9.85 -11.34
C VAL A 124 -3.92 9.21 -10.21
N LEU A 125 -4.09 7.89 -10.30
CA LEU A 125 -4.58 7.06 -9.20
C LEU A 125 -3.40 6.40 -8.48
N ILE A 126 -3.35 6.53 -7.16
CA ILE A 126 -2.34 5.87 -6.32
C ILE A 126 -2.99 4.69 -5.60
N SER A 127 -2.42 3.51 -5.79
CA SER A 127 -2.83 2.29 -5.10
C SER A 127 -1.65 1.33 -4.96
N PHE A 128 -1.89 0.13 -4.45
CA PHE A 128 -0.86 -0.90 -4.47
C PHE A 128 -0.47 -1.23 -5.92
N GLU A 129 0.82 -1.51 -6.15
CA GLU A 129 1.36 -1.96 -7.44
C GLU A 129 0.53 -3.10 -8.04
N SER A 130 0.11 -4.06 -7.21
CA SER A 130 -0.77 -5.15 -7.65
C SER A 130 -2.08 -4.62 -8.24
N GLU A 131 -2.72 -3.67 -7.55
CA GLU A 131 -4.01 -3.13 -7.94
C GLU A 131 -3.92 -2.22 -9.16
N VAL A 132 -2.93 -1.33 -9.27
CA VAL A 132 -2.81 -0.49 -10.46
C VAL A 132 -2.60 -1.35 -11.73
N ASN A 133 -1.85 -2.44 -11.63
CA ASN A 133 -1.69 -3.36 -12.76
C ASN A 133 -2.97 -4.15 -13.07
N ASN A 134 -3.71 -4.61 -12.06
CA ASN A 134 -5.01 -5.26 -12.25
C ASN A 134 -6.04 -4.29 -12.87
N ILE A 135 -6.07 -3.04 -12.41
CA ILE A 135 -6.94 -1.99 -12.97
C ILE A 135 -6.54 -1.70 -14.41
N ARG A 136 -5.24 -1.54 -14.72
CA ARG A 136 -4.76 -1.37 -16.10
C ARG A 136 -5.26 -2.50 -17.01
N LYS A 137 -5.17 -3.75 -16.55
CA LYS A 137 -5.66 -4.92 -17.30
C LYS A 137 -7.18 -4.92 -17.46
N GLN A 138 -7.92 -4.59 -16.40
CA GLN A 138 -9.38 -4.50 -16.42
C GLN A 138 -9.88 -3.42 -17.39
N TYR A 139 -9.16 -2.30 -17.49
CA TYR A 139 -9.50 -1.14 -18.31
C TYR A 139 -8.53 -0.95 -19.48
N GLU A 140 -8.14 -2.04 -20.15
CA GLU A 140 -7.12 -2.04 -21.22
C GLU A 140 -7.40 -0.99 -22.31
N ALA A 141 -8.67 -0.81 -22.69
CA ALA A 141 -9.09 0.16 -23.70
C ALA A 141 -8.75 1.63 -23.34
N GLN A 142 -8.59 1.95 -22.06
CA GLN A 142 -8.21 3.28 -21.59
C GLN A 142 -6.72 3.59 -21.82
N GLY A 143 -5.89 2.56 -22.06
CA GLY A 143 -4.46 2.71 -22.30
C GLY A 143 -3.71 3.33 -21.12
N PHE A 144 -4.15 3.05 -19.88
CA PHE A 144 -3.46 3.52 -18.69
C PHE A 144 -2.02 3.00 -18.61
N GLU A 145 -1.15 3.81 -18.04
CA GLU A 145 0.26 3.46 -17.82
C GLU A 145 0.54 3.36 -16.32
N VAL A 146 1.50 2.50 -15.96
CA VAL A 146 1.88 2.28 -14.56
C VAL A 146 3.28 2.84 -14.35
N VAL A 147 3.43 3.65 -13.31
CA VAL A 147 4.70 4.21 -12.86
C VAL A 147 4.96 3.72 -11.43
N ILE A 148 6.17 3.19 -11.21
CA ILE A 148 6.62 2.73 -9.90
C ILE A 148 7.72 3.69 -9.40
N PRO A 149 7.48 4.44 -8.30
CA PRO A 149 8.47 5.34 -7.70
C PRO A 149 9.78 4.64 -7.32
N LYS A 150 10.89 5.37 -7.30
CA LYS A 150 12.20 4.80 -6.99
C LYS A 150 12.41 4.51 -5.50
N THR A 151 11.83 5.34 -4.63
CA THR A 151 11.81 5.12 -3.18
C THR A 151 10.36 4.91 -2.75
N ASN A 152 10.10 3.83 -2.05
CA ASN A 152 8.72 3.43 -1.77
C ASN A 152 8.63 2.60 -0.49
N ILE A 153 7.40 2.36 -0.04
CA ILE A 153 7.11 1.60 1.17
C ILE A 153 6.97 0.10 0.85
N LEU A 154 7.45 -0.76 1.73
CA LEU A 154 7.12 -2.17 1.74
C LEU A 154 5.72 -2.37 2.34
N ALA A 155 4.77 -2.83 1.52
CA ALA A 155 3.43 -3.20 1.98
C ALA A 155 3.32 -4.73 2.11
N GLU A 156 3.45 -5.21 3.34
CA GLU A 156 3.29 -6.64 3.68
C GLU A 156 1.82 -7.01 3.84
N PHE A 157 1.44 -8.19 3.31
CA PHE A 157 0.09 -8.75 3.41
C PHE A 157 0.09 -10.02 4.27
N PRO A 158 0.03 -9.89 5.61
CA PRO A 158 0.16 -11.02 6.49
C PRO A 158 -1.08 -11.90 6.49
N VAL A 159 -0.87 -13.20 6.64
CA VAL A 159 -1.89 -14.24 6.76
C VAL A 159 -1.76 -14.96 8.10
N ALA A 160 -2.88 -15.41 8.67
CA ALA A 160 -2.91 -16.21 9.88
C ALA A 160 -4.10 -17.16 9.87
N TRP A 161 -3.93 -18.38 10.41
CA TRP A 161 -5.06 -19.22 10.79
C TRP A 161 -5.54 -18.81 12.19
N VAL A 162 -6.85 -18.94 12.42
CA VAL A 162 -7.49 -18.55 13.69
C VAL A 162 -7.66 -19.76 14.59
N ASP A 163 -6.86 -19.88 15.65
CA ASP A 163 -6.72 -21.10 16.46
C ASP A 163 -8.06 -21.61 16.99
N LYS A 164 -8.84 -20.74 17.63
CA LYS A 164 -10.15 -21.13 18.17
C LYS A 164 -11.09 -21.68 17.10
N ASN A 165 -11.07 -21.10 15.90
CA ASN A 165 -11.98 -21.50 14.82
C ASN A 165 -11.53 -22.81 14.18
N VAL A 166 -10.23 -22.97 13.92
CA VAL A 166 -9.74 -24.20 13.28
C VAL A 166 -9.83 -25.41 14.21
N GLN A 167 -9.68 -25.20 15.53
CA GLN A 167 -9.91 -26.23 16.55
C GLN A 167 -11.39 -26.61 16.60
N ALA A 168 -12.30 -25.64 16.73
CA ALA A 168 -13.74 -25.90 16.81
C ALA A 168 -14.28 -26.62 15.56
N ASN A 169 -13.75 -26.29 14.39
CA ASN A 169 -14.21 -26.85 13.12
C ASN A 169 -13.45 -28.12 12.68
N GLY A 170 -12.41 -28.55 13.42
CA GLY A 170 -11.57 -29.68 13.00
C GLY A 170 -10.80 -29.45 11.69
N THR A 171 -10.49 -28.19 11.35
CA THR A 171 -9.90 -27.80 10.04
C THR A 171 -8.42 -27.40 10.13
N GLU A 172 -7.79 -27.56 11.28
CA GLU A 172 -6.42 -27.10 11.54
C GLU A 172 -5.40 -27.60 10.52
N LYS A 173 -5.43 -28.91 10.21
CA LYS A 173 -4.51 -29.51 9.23
C LYS A 173 -4.66 -28.86 7.84
N ALA A 174 -5.89 -28.67 7.39
CA ALA A 174 -6.18 -28.06 6.09
C ALA A 174 -5.80 -26.58 6.05
N ALA A 175 -6.13 -25.81 7.10
CA ALA A 175 -5.82 -24.38 7.18
C ALA A 175 -4.31 -24.11 7.20
N LYS A 176 -3.55 -24.88 8.01
CA LYS A 176 -2.08 -24.79 8.03
C LYS A 176 -1.47 -25.21 6.70
N ALA A 177 -1.96 -26.30 6.09
CA ALA A 177 -1.47 -26.74 4.77
C ALA A 177 -1.70 -25.67 3.69
N TYR A 178 -2.89 -25.05 3.67
CA TYR A 178 -3.22 -23.97 2.75
C TYR A 178 -2.27 -22.77 2.90
N LEU A 179 -2.06 -22.28 4.12
CA LEU A 179 -1.18 -21.12 4.33
C LEU A 179 0.29 -21.42 4.08
N ASN A 180 0.77 -22.64 4.37
CA ASN A 180 2.13 -23.06 4.01
C ASN A 180 2.28 -23.20 2.49
N TYR A 181 1.26 -23.68 1.78
CA TYR A 181 1.29 -23.81 0.33
C TYR A 181 1.50 -22.46 -0.37
N LEU A 182 1.03 -21.34 0.19
CA LEU A 182 1.27 -20.00 -0.35
C LEU A 182 2.76 -19.68 -0.53
N TYR A 183 3.66 -20.31 0.23
CA TYR A 183 5.12 -20.13 0.14
C TYR A 183 5.79 -21.10 -0.83
N SER A 184 5.06 -22.07 -1.40
CA SER A 184 5.61 -23.01 -2.38
C SER A 184 5.98 -22.30 -3.69
N PRO A 185 7.00 -22.78 -4.45
CA PRO A 185 7.36 -22.18 -5.74
C PRO A 185 6.18 -22.07 -6.72
N GLN A 186 5.29 -23.06 -6.72
CA GLN A 186 4.09 -23.05 -7.56
C GLN A 186 3.14 -21.93 -7.17
N ALA A 187 2.81 -21.79 -5.88
CA ALA A 187 1.93 -20.71 -5.41
C ALA A 187 2.56 -19.34 -5.62
N GLN A 188 3.87 -19.18 -5.37
CA GLN A 188 4.59 -17.93 -5.60
C GLN A 188 4.55 -17.51 -7.08
N THR A 189 4.65 -18.46 -8.01
CA THR A 189 4.45 -18.20 -9.45
C THR A 189 3.04 -17.67 -9.72
N ILE A 190 2.00 -18.37 -9.24
CA ILE A 190 0.59 -17.96 -9.41
C ILE A 190 0.38 -16.55 -8.83
N ILE A 191 0.89 -16.28 -7.63
CA ILE A 191 0.78 -14.98 -6.96
C ILE A 191 1.35 -13.85 -7.83
N THR A 192 2.49 -14.09 -8.49
CA THR A 192 3.06 -13.08 -9.40
C THR A 192 2.21 -12.83 -10.64
N ASP A 193 1.39 -13.78 -11.09
CA ASP A 193 0.46 -13.57 -12.21
C ASP A 193 -0.58 -12.48 -11.89
N TYR A 194 -0.93 -12.34 -10.61
CA TYR A 194 -1.81 -11.30 -10.07
C TYR A 194 -1.07 -10.02 -9.63
N TYR A 195 0.17 -9.83 -10.10
CA TYR A 195 0.98 -8.63 -9.89
C TYR A 195 1.40 -8.36 -8.43
N TYR A 196 1.44 -9.39 -7.59
CA TYR A 196 2.08 -9.29 -6.29
C TYR A 196 3.57 -9.62 -6.38
N ARG A 197 4.39 -8.94 -5.58
CA ARG A 197 5.79 -9.31 -5.40
C ARG A 197 5.92 -10.44 -4.40
N VAL A 198 6.89 -11.30 -4.63
CA VAL A 198 7.19 -12.46 -3.78
C VAL A 198 8.60 -12.38 -3.23
N ASN A 199 8.85 -13.09 -2.13
CA ASN A 199 10.17 -13.11 -1.47
C ASN A 199 11.15 -14.10 -2.12
N ASN A 200 10.72 -14.89 -3.10
CA ASN A 200 11.59 -15.78 -3.85
C ASN A 200 12.43 -14.99 -4.87
N PRO A 201 13.77 -14.88 -4.68
CA PRO A 201 14.62 -14.06 -5.53
C PRO A 201 14.71 -14.61 -6.97
N ASP A 202 14.68 -15.93 -7.16
CA ASP A 202 14.75 -16.54 -8.50
C ASP A 202 13.51 -16.23 -9.33
N VAL A 203 12.33 -16.21 -8.70
CA VAL A 203 11.08 -15.80 -9.34
C VAL A 203 11.12 -14.31 -9.69
N MET A 204 11.50 -13.45 -8.73
CA MET A 204 11.55 -12.00 -8.97
C MET A 204 12.60 -11.59 -10.02
N ASN A 205 13.74 -12.28 -10.06
CA ASN A 205 14.80 -12.02 -11.04
C ASN A 205 14.36 -12.27 -12.48
N LYS A 206 13.45 -13.22 -12.71
CA LYS A 206 12.88 -13.53 -14.03
C LYS A 206 11.79 -12.55 -14.47
N LEU A 207 11.28 -11.72 -13.55
CA LEU A 207 10.12 -10.85 -13.75
C LEU A 207 10.45 -9.36 -13.61
N LYS A 208 11.71 -8.96 -13.87
CA LYS A 208 12.17 -7.56 -13.74
C LYS A 208 11.40 -6.58 -14.62
N ASP A 209 10.95 -7.03 -15.79
CA ASP A 209 10.12 -6.21 -16.69
C ASP A 209 8.70 -5.99 -16.14
N LYS A 210 8.20 -6.95 -15.35
CA LYS A 210 6.88 -6.87 -14.70
C LYS A 210 6.94 -6.11 -13.38
N PHE A 211 8.05 -6.22 -12.66
CA PHE A 211 8.28 -5.61 -11.35
C PHE A 211 9.55 -4.76 -11.38
N PRO A 212 9.44 -3.47 -11.77
CA PRO A 212 10.56 -2.56 -11.80
C PRO A 212 11.29 -2.51 -10.45
N GLN A 213 12.60 -2.27 -10.49
CA GLN A 213 13.39 -2.11 -9.28
C GLN A 213 12.95 -0.84 -8.52
N THR A 214 12.76 -0.97 -7.22
CA THR A 214 12.44 0.12 -6.29
C THR A 214 13.17 -0.14 -4.98
N GLU A 215 13.61 0.93 -4.33
CA GLU A 215 14.10 0.87 -2.96
C GLU A 215 12.90 0.86 -2.01
N LEU A 216 12.83 -0.12 -1.13
CA LEU A 216 11.71 -0.30 -0.21
C LEU A 216 12.15 -0.05 1.23
N PHE A 217 11.42 0.83 1.92
CA PHE A 217 11.57 1.02 3.36
C PHE A 217 10.39 0.37 4.10
N ARG A 218 10.63 -0.12 5.32
CA ARG A 218 9.57 -0.62 6.18
C ARG A 218 8.94 0.51 6.98
N VAL A 219 7.69 0.32 7.39
CA VAL A 219 7.03 1.22 8.34
C VAL A 219 7.79 1.25 9.65
N GLU A 220 8.22 0.08 10.13
CA GLU A 220 8.91 -0.08 11.41
C GLU A 220 10.22 0.72 11.48
N ASP A 221 10.96 0.77 10.37
CA ASP A 221 12.26 1.45 10.30
C ASP A 221 12.12 2.98 10.26
N LYS A 222 10.99 3.49 9.76
CA LYS A 222 10.80 4.92 9.48
C LYS A 222 9.87 5.62 10.46
N PHE A 223 8.87 4.91 10.98
CA PHE A 223 7.80 5.50 11.77
C PHE A 223 7.60 4.79 13.12
N GLY A 224 8.42 3.78 13.43
CA GLY A 224 8.20 2.92 14.58
C GLY A 224 7.03 1.96 14.37
N SER A 225 6.28 1.65 15.42
CA SER A 225 5.28 0.59 15.33
C SER A 225 3.99 1.05 14.62
N TRP A 226 3.24 0.12 14.03
CA TRP A 226 1.90 0.42 13.51
C TRP A 226 0.96 1.09 14.53
N PRO A 227 0.91 0.67 15.81
CA PRO A 227 0.20 1.42 16.84
C PRO A 227 0.63 2.88 16.97
N ASP A 228 1.94 3.16 16.96
CA ASP A 228 2.47 4.53 17.06
C ASP A 228 2.11 5.35 15.83
N VAL A 229 2.20 4.76 14.64
CA VAL A 229 1.75 5.37 13.39
C VAL A 229 0.26 5.73 13.43
N MET A 230 -0.58 4.78 13.86
CA MET A 230 -2.02 5.01 13.98
C MET A 230 -2.33 6.14 14.97
N LYS A 231 -1.61 6.19 16.09
CA LYS A 231 -1.76 7.25 17.11
C LYS A 231 -1.28 8.61 16.61
N THR A 232 -0.13 8.65 15.95
CA THR A 232 0.56 9.90 15.58
C THR A 232 -0.06 10.54 14.34
N HIS A 233 -0.25 9.74 13.28
CA HIS A 233 -0.68 10.26 11.98
C HIS A 233 -2.20 10.21 11.81
N PHE A 234 -2.85 9.13 12.24
CA PHE A 234 -4.20 8.81 11.79
C PHE A 234 -5.30 8.98 12.86
N ALA A 235 -4.96 9.14 14.14
CA ALA A 235 -5.93 9.47 15.18
C ALA A 235 -6.59 10.84 14.95
N SER A 236 -7.74 11.08 15.58
CA SER A 236 -8.39 12.40 15.54
C SER A 236 -7.47 13.47 16.14
N GLY A 237 -7.26 14.56 15.40
CA GLY A 237 -6.30 15.61 15.76
C GLY A 237 -4.83 15.24 15.51
N GLY A 238 -4.59 14.06 14.91
CA GLY A 238 -3.27 13.60 14.51
C GLY A 238 -2.72 14.37 13.31
N GLU A 239 -1.54 13.96 12.83
CA GLU A 239 -0.80 14.68 11.81
C GLU A 239 -1.56 14.88 10.50
N LEU A 240 -2.29 13.86 10.04
CA LEU A 240 -3.13 13.97 8.85
C LEU A 240 -4.15 15.11 8.96
N ASP A 241 -4.79 15.26 10.11
CA ASP A 241 -5.84 16.27 10.31
C ASP A 241 -5.24 17.68 10.32
N LYS A 242 -4.03 17.83 10.88
CA LYS A 242 -3.29 19.10 10.86
C LYS A 242 -2.89 19.50 9.45
N LEU A 243 -2.34 18.56 8.67
CA LEU A 243 -1.95 18.82 7.28
C LEU A 243 -3.16 19.16 6.39
N LEU A 244 -4.26 18.43 6.53
CA LEU A 244 -5.51 18.72 5.83
C LEU A 244 -6.07 20.11 6.20
N ALA A 245 -5.99 20.50 7.48
CA ALA A 245 -6.39 21.83 7.91
C ALA A 245 -5.47 22.93 7.36
N ALA A 246 -4.16 22.68 7.28
CA ALA A 246 -3.19 23.60 6.71
C ALA A 246 -3.40 23.81 5.19
N GLY A 247 -3.68 22.74 4.44
CA GLY A 247 -3.88 22.81 2.99
C GLY A 247 -5.16 23.51 2.53
N ARG A 248 -6.14 23.68 3.45
CA ARG A 248 -7.37 24.45 3.22
C ARG A 248 -7.19 25.96 3.35
N LYS A 249 -6.10 26.41 3.99
CA LYS A 249 -5.71 27.81 4.03
C LYS A 249 -5.06 28.22 2.70
#